data_AF-A0A9D2BE52-F1
#
_entry.id   AF-A0A9D2BE52-F1
#
_cell.length_a   1.000
_cell.length_b   1.000
_cell.length_c   1.000
_cell.angle_alpha   90.00
_cell.angle_beta   90.00
_cell.angle_gamma   90.00
#
_symmetry.space_group_name_H-M   'P 1'
#
loop_
_entity.id
_entity.type
_entity.pdbx_description
1 polymer ?
#
loop_
_entity_poly.entity_id
_entity_poly.type
_entity_poly.pdbx_seq_one_letter_code
_entity_poly.pdbx_strand_id
1 'polypeptide(L)'
;MRLQKEYEIRVGQPYMALRTDNFQKMRQHSLGITQFYTFSLGENADILQAVPDGSVDILFEKKGNQLRSFIGGTVLQAKEWPLETDSWYFGVRFLPGQCFLPEGLSAKELVNADIEISGNAYGDHLAEQLMEACTLEEQARFFLESYEKQLIGGRTEQGWNRLERYVRARIYASGGKVPMKTLVEETGY
;
A
#
# COMPACT_ATOMS: atom_id res chain seq x y z
N MET A 1 -14.13 -16.28 -31.70
CA MET A 1 -14.03 -16.11 -30.22
C MET A 1 -12.84 -15.22 -29.94
N ARG A 2 -13.05 -13.92 -29.68
CA ARG A 2 -11.95 -12.98 -29.34
C ARG A 2 -11.71 -13.10 -27.84
N LEU A 3 -10.53 -13.56 -27.45
CA LEU A 3 -10.06 -13.52 -26.07
C LEU A 3 -10.05 -12.05 -25.62
N GLN A 4 -10.91 -11.71 -24.66
CA GLN A 4 -10.83 -10.45 -23.95
C GLN A 4 -9.48 -10.43 -23.22
N LYS A 5 -8.59 -9.53 -23.64
CA LYS A 5 -7.39 -9.20 -22.85
C LYS A 5 -7.89 -8.61 -21.54
N GLU A 6 -7.71 -9.34 -20.44
CA GLU A 6 -7.78 -8.77 -19.10
C GLU A 6 -6.78 -7.60 -19.05
N TYR A 7 -7.30 -6.39 -18.82
CA TYR A 7 -6.46 -5.23 -18.57
C TYR A 7 -5.95 -5.36 -17.13
N GLU A 8 -4.86 -6.09 -16.96
CA GLU A 8 -4.10 -6.11 -15.72
C GLU A 8 -3.60 -4.67 -15.49
N ILE A 9 -4.21 -3.96 -14.53
CA ILE A 9 -3.68 -2.68 -14.08
C ILE A 9 -2.27 -2.98 -13.58
N ARG A 10 -1.24 -2.54 -14.32
CA ARG A 10 0.15 -2.65 -13.87
C ARG A 10 0.37 -1.64 -12.76
N VAL A 11 -0.04 -2.01 -11.57
CA VAL A 11 0.33 -1.38 -10.32
C VAL A 11 1.84 -1.56 -10.19
N GLY A 12 2.60 -0.48 -10.08
CA GLY A 12 4.04 -0.59 -10.03
C GLY A 12 4.71 0.76 -9.90
N GLN A 13 5.56 0.88 -8.88
CA GLN A 13 6.58 1.92 -8.80
C GLN A 13 7.84 1.38 -9.51
N PRO A 14 8.01 1.59 -10.83
CA PRO A 14 9.12 1.01 -11.58
C PRO A 14 10.48 1.52 -11.07
N TYR A 15 10.50 2.70 -10.47
CA TYR A 15 11.71 3.37 -10.04
C TYR A 15 12.35 2.72 -8.81
N MET A 16 11.59 2.01 -7.97
CA MET A 16 12.15 1.34 -6.78
C MET A 16 13.20 0.31 -7.20
N ALA A 17 12.83 -0.63 -8.07
CA ALA A 17 13.76 -1.66 -8.55
C ALA A 17 14.96 -1.11 -9.34
N LEU A 18 14.89 0.14 -9.84
CA LEU A 18 15.94 0.75 -10.66
C LEU A 18 16.86 1.69 -9.89
N ARG A 19 16.40 2.25 -8.76
CA ARG A 19 17.08 3.36 -8.05
C ARG A 19 17.40 3.04 -6.59
N THR A 20 17.19 1.80 -6.16
CA THR A 20 17.46 1.36 -4.78
C THR A 20 18.37 0.15 -4.76
N ASP A 21 19.11 0.01 -3.67
CA ASP A 21 19.96 -1.15 -3.43
C ASP A 21 19.19 -2.29 -2.77
N ASN A 22 19.65 -3.53 -2.97
CA ASN A 22 19.11 -4.73 -2.33
C ASN A 22 17.58 -4.92 -2.48
N PHE A 23 16.99 -4.45 -3.58
CA PHE A 23 15.56 -4.51 -3.78
C PHE A 23 15.04 -5.95 -3.85
N GLN A 24 14.13 -6.30 -2.95
CA GLN A 24 13.40 -7.57 -2.96
C GLN A 24 11.90 -7.30 -2.96
N LYS A 25 11.13 -8.21 -3.55
CA LYS A 25 9.66 -8.13 -3.54
C LYS A 25 9.01 -9.51 -3.50
N MET A 26 7.86 -9.57 -2.85
CA MET A 26 7.01 -10.75 -2.75
C MET A 26 5.57 -10.36 -3.08
N ARG A 27 4.93 -11.08 -4.00
CA ARG A 27 3.51 -10.85 -4.33
C ARG A 27 2.61 -11.35 -3.21
N GLN A 28 1.58 -10.59 -2.92
CA GLN A 28 0.49 -10.97 -2.01
C GLN A 28 -0.82 -10.65 -2.71
N HIS A 29 -1.84 -11.50 -2.57
CA HIS A 29 -3.15 -11.28 -3.21
C HIS A 29 -4.32 -11.37 -2.22
N SER A 30 -4.04 -11.26 -0.92
CA SER A 30 -5.06 -11.26 0.14
C SER A 30 -5.06 -9.93 0.91
N LEU A 31 -6.15 -9.69 1.65
CA LEU A 31 -6.32 -8.52 2.52
C LEU A 31 -6.16 -7.15 1.82
N GLY A 32 -6.33 -7.11 0.50
CA GLY A 32 -6.15 -5.88 -0.28
C GLY A 32 -4.70 -5.53 -0.59
N ILE A 33 -3.75 -6.36 -0.18
CA ILE A 33 -2.31 -6.19 -0.43
C ILE A 33 -1.99 -6.79 -1.81
N THR A 34 -1.07 -6.14 -2.52
CA THR A 34 -0.55 -6.58 -3.83
C THR A 34 0.87 -7.14 -3.74
N GLN A 35 1.69 -6.55 -2.87
CA GLN A 35 3.07 -6.95 -2.68
C GLN A 35 3.64 -6.40 -1.38
N PHE A 36 4.62 -7.12 -0.86
CA PHE A 36 5.61 -6.65 0.09
C PHE A 36 6.93 -6.40 -0.66
N TYR A 37 7.71 -5.45 -0.19
CA TYR A 37 9.02 -5.17 -0.75
C TYR A 37 9.99 -4.63 0.31
N THR A 38 11.28 -4.82 0.07
CA THR A 38 12.35 -4.23 0.87
C THR A 38 13.41 -3.63 -0.04
N PHE A 39 14.11 -2.62 0.47
CA PHE A 39 15.24 -2.00 -0.21
C PHE A 39 16.08 -1.20 0.79
N SER A 40 17.28 -0.82 0.37
CA SER A 40 18.14 0.12 1.09
C SER A 40 18.51 1.30 0.18
N LEU A 41 18.78 2.45 0.79
CA LEU A 41 19.30 3.63 0.09
C LEU A 41 20.70 3.95 0.58
N GLY A 42 21.69 3.84 -0.30
CA GLY A 42 23.04 4.33 -0.02
C GLY A 42 23.13 5.86 0.03
N GLU A 43 24.30 6.37 0.40
CA GLU A 43 24.59 7.82 0.54
C GLU A 43 24.40 8.64 -0.75
N ASN A 44 24.46 7.99 -1.92
CA ASN A 44 24.29 8.64 -3.24
C ASN A 44 22.96 8.24 -3.91
N ALA A 45 21.93 7.94 -3.14
CA ALA A 45 20.64 7.53 -3.68
C ALA A 45 19.99 8.64 -4.51
N ASP A 46 19.54 8.29 -5.71
CA ASP A 46 18.71 9.17 -6.54
C ASP A 46 17.34 9.39 -5.89
N ILE A 47 16.80 10.59 -6.12
CA ILE A 47 15.44 10.93 -5.73
C ILE A 47 14.45 9.95 -6.39
N LEU A 48 13.69 9.25 -5.56
CA LEU A 48 12.65 8.32 -6.00
C LEU A 48 11.37 9.08 -6.34
N GLN A 49 10.91 8.93 -7.58
CA GLN A 49 9.66 9.52 -8.05
C GLN A 49 8.53 8.50 -7.96
N ALA A 50 7.48 8.83 -7.19
CA ALA A 50 6.26 8.05 -7.16
C ALA A 50 5.40 8.32 -8.41
N VAL A 51 4.87 7.27 -9.03
CA VAL A 51 3.94 7.36 -10.17
C VAL A 51 2.49 7.35 -9.66
N PRO A 52 1.57 8.14 -10.25
CA PRO A 52 0.15 8.08 -9.93
C PRO A 52 -0.47 6.75 -10.41
N ASP A 53 -0.63 5.76 -9.53
CA ASP A 53 -1.25 4.48 -9.90
C ASP A 53 -2.43 4.07 -9.00
N GLY A 54 -2.90 4.97 -8.14
CA GLY A 54 -4.05 4.72 -7.27
C GLY A 54 -3.70 3.98 -5.97
N SER A 55 -2.52 3.37 -5.88
CA SER A 55 -2.15 2.57 -4.71
C SER A 55 -1.87 3.41 -3.48
N VAL A 56 -1.94 2.74 -2.35
CA VAL A 56 -1.43 3.22 -1.06
C VAL A 56 -0.25 2.33 -0.70
N ASP A 57 0.84 2.93 -0.29
CA ASP A 57 2.00 2.27 0.29
C ASP A 57 2.09 2.60 1.77
N ILE A 58 2.31 1.59 2.60
CA ILE A 58 2.80 1.77 3.97
C ILE A 58 4.29 1.45 3.94
N LEU A 59 5.11 2.33 4.48
CA LEU A 59 6.56 2.20 4.48
C LEU A 59 7.09 2.28 5.91
N PHE A 60 7.91 1.33 6.30
CA PHE A 60 8.64 1.31 7.56
C PHE A 60 10.11 1.55 7.25
N GLU A 61 10.70 2.53 7.92
CA GLU A 61 12.09 2.94 7.79
C GLU A 61 12.88 2.58 9.05
N LYS A 62 14.07 2.01 8.86
CA LYS A 62 15.07 1.84 9.91
C LYS A 62 16.35 2.56 9.53
N LYS A 63 16.76 3.47 10.42
CA LYS A 63 18.02 4.22 10.34
C LYS A 63 18.76 4.13 11.65
N GLY A 64 19.81 3.33 11.72
CA GLY A 64 20.46 2.98 12.98
C GLY A 64 19.45 2.40 13.99
N ASN A 65 19.24 3.09 15.11
CA ASN A 65 18.26 2.73 16.15
C ASN A 65 16.92 3.48 16.01
N GLN A 66 16.75 4.34 15.01
CA GLN A 66 15.51 5.05 14.76
C GLN A 66 14.60 4.25 13.84
N LEU A 67 13.31 4.27 14.17
CA LEU A 67 12.26 3.56 13.47
C LEU A 67 11.12 4.53 13.17
N ARG A 68 10.81 4.69 11.88
CA ARG A 68 9.74 5.57 11.42
C ARG A 68 8.80 4.81 10.50
N SER A 69 7.56 5.29 10.41
CA SER A 69 6.57 4.66 9.56
C SER A 69 5.75 5.72 8.85
N PHE A 70 5.45 5.46 7.59
CA PHE A 70 4.78 6.40 6.71
C PHE A 70 3.65 5.69 5.99
N ILE A 71 2.58 6.44 5.73
CA ILE A 71 1.55 6.03 4.78
C ILE A 71 1.49 7.07 3.67
N GLY A 72 1.71 6.61 2.45
CA GLY A 72 1.71 7.42 1.24
C GLY A 72 0.59 6.97 0.32
N GLY A 73 -0.29 7.88 -0.06
CA GLY A 73 -1.32 7.65 -1.06
C GLY A 73 -0.85 7.98 -2.48
N THR A 74 -1.79 7.96 -3.42
CA THR A 74 -1.55 8.39 -4.80
C THR A 74 -1.08 9.85 -4.84
N VAL A 75 0.05 10.08 -5.49
CA VAL A 75 0.50 11.42 -5.87
C VAL A 75 -0.19 11.82 -7.19
N LEU A 76 -0.71 13.04 -7.31
CA LEU A 76 -1.33 13.59 -8.52
C LEU A 76 -0.26 14.02 -9.55
N GLN A 77 0.98 14.20 -9.10
CA GLN A 77 2.18 14.45 -9.91
C GLN A 77 3.36 13.73 -9.29
N ALA A 78 4.38 13.40 -10.09
CA ALA A 78 5.60 12.77 -9.57
C ALA A 78 6.19 13.61 -8.43
N LYS A 79 6.24 13.03 -7.23
CA LYS A 79 6.79 13.67 -6.03
C LYS A 79 7.92 12.79 -5.49
N GLU A 80 8.89 13.45 -4.87
CA GLU A 80 9.94 12.84 -4.09
C GLU A 80 9.32 12.13 -2.89
N TRP A 81 9.62 10.84 -2.71
CA TRP A 81 9.34 10.20 -1.44
C TRP A 81 10.26 10.78 -0.35
N PRO A 82 9.78 10.89 0.90
CA PRO A 82 10.58 11.37 2.03
C PRO A 82 11.53 10.27 2.52
N LEU A 83 12.38 9.76 1.64
CA LEU A 83 13.36 8.74 1.98
C LEU A 83 14.66 9.40 2.41
N GLU A 84 15.26 8.83 3.44
CA GLU A 84 16.59 9.19 3.90
C GLU A 84 17.63 8.20 3.36
N THR A 85 18.82 8.73 3.10
CA THR A 85 20.00 7.91 2.83
C THR A 85 20.46 7.19 4.09
N ASP A 86 21.17 6.09 3.90
CA ASP A 86 21.65 5.17 4.96
C ASP A 86 20.50 4.54 5.77
N SER A 87 19.38 4.33 5.08
CA SER A 87 18.17 3.72 5.64
C SER A 87 17.84 2.41 4.94
N TRP A 88 17.24 1.51 5.71
CA TRP A 88 16.62 0.29 5.22
C TRP A 88 15.10 0.40 5.32
N TYR A 89 14.39 -0.16 4.33
CA TYR A 89 12.95 -0.04 4.21
C TYR A 89 12.24 -1.37 4.04
N PHE A 90 11.09 -1.49 4.69
CA PHE A 90 10.06 -2.49 4.40
C PHE A 90 8.77 -1.78 3.98
N GLY A 91 8.19 -2.17 2.85
CA GLY A 91 6.96 -1.57 2.37
C GLY A 91 5.88 -2.59 2.03
N VAL A 92 4.64 -2.13 2.21
CA VAL A 92 3.41 -2.87 1.94
C VAL A 92 2.60 -2.07 0.94
N ARG A 93 2.35 -2.65 -0.24
CA ARG A 93 1.54 -2.01 -1.28
C ARG A 93 0.13 -2.56 -1.30
N PHE A 94 -0.84 -1.67 -1.21
CA PHE A 94 -2.25 -2.01 -1.32
C PHE A 94 -2.80 -1.74 -2.71
N LEU A 95 -3.82 -2.52 -3.08
CA LEU A 95 -4.70 -2.16 -4.17
C LEU A 95 -5.36 -0.82 -3.85
N PRO A 96 -5.64 0.01 -4.87
CA PRO A 96 -6.29 1.28 -4.66
C PRO A 96 -7.57 1.12 -3.80
N GLY A 97 -7.71 1.93 -2.76
CA GLY A 97 -8.88 1.91 -1.89
C GLY A 97 -9.13 0.62 -1.09
N GLN A 98 -8.16 -0.28 -0.98
CA GLN A 98 -8.25 -1.51 -0.17
C GLN A 98 -7.40 -1.44 1.11
N CYS A 99 -6.61 -0.38 1.29
CA CYS A 99 -5.90 -0.11 2.54
C CYS A 99 -6.91 0.32 3.61
N PHE A 100 -6.89 -0.37 4.75
CA PHE A 100 -7.51 0.11 5.97
C PHE A 100 -6.66 1.27 6.49
N LEU A 101 -7.28 2.41 6.80
CA LEU A 101 -6.56 3.58 7.31
C LEU A 101 -6.62 3.58 8.84
N PRO A 102 -5.55 4.00 9.53
CA PRO A 102 -5.58 4.23 10.97
C PRO A 102 -6.66 5.26 11.35
N GLU A 103 -7.16 5.18 12.57
CA GLU A 103 -8.14 6.16 13.07
C GLU A 103 -7.62 7.60 12.93
N GLY A 104 -8.51 8.50 12.50
CA GLY A 104 -8.17 9.90 12.28
C GLY A 104 -7.54 10.22 10.93
N LEU A 105 -7.22 9.22 10.10
CA LEU A 105 -6.73 9.44 8.74
C LEU A 105 -7.81 9.16 7.69
N SER A 106 -7.96 10.09 6.76
CA SER A 106 -8.86 9.99 5.62
C SER A 106 -8.12 9.85 4.30
N ALA A 107 -8.75 9.21 3.32
CA ALA A 107 -8.19 9.08 1.99
C ALA A 107 -7.88 10.44 1.32
N LYS A 108 -8.58 11.52 1.72
CA LYS A 108 -8.36 12.88 1.24
C LYS A 108 -7.01 13.43 1.72
N GLU A 109 -6.61 13.10 2.95
CA GLU A 109 -5.33 13.55 3.52
C GLU A 109 -4.15 12.83 2.85
N LEU A 110 -4.34 11.62 2.37
CA LEU A 110 -3.32 10.86 1.64
C LEU A 110 -3.08 11.34 0.21
N VAL A 111 -3.94 12.23 -0.33
CA VAL A 111 -3.74 12.78 -1.67
C VAL A 111 -2.56 13.76 -1.65
N ASN A 112 -1.48 13.44 -2.34
CA ASN A 112 -0.22 14.21 -2.37
C ASN A 112 0.54 14.35 -1.04
N ALA A 113 0.14 13.60 0.00
CA ALA A 113 0.84 13.64 1.28
C ALA A 113 1.42 12.26 1.64
N ASP A 114 2.60 12.32 2.22
CA ASP A 114 3.23 11.21 2.92
C ASP A 114 3.09 11.56 4.39
N ILE A 115 2.29 10.76 5.11
CA ILE A 115 1.95 11.04 6.51
C ILE A 115 2.75 10.09 7.38
N GLU A 116 3.55 10.66 8.28
CA GLU A 116 4.18 9.86 9.33
C GLU A 116 3.12 9.34 10.30
N ILE A 117 3.13 8.04 10.54
CA ILE A 117 2.20 7.33 11.41
C ILE A 117 2.98 6.63 12.51
N SER A 118 2.27 6.28 13.59
CA SER A 118 2.82 5.39 14.60
C SER A 118 3.26 4.08 13.95
N GLY A 119 4.47 3.58 14.27
CA GLY A 119 4.91 2.26 13.84
C GLY A 119 4.03 1.12 14.32
N ASN A 120 3.19 1.38 15.34
CA ASN A 120 2.23 0.44 15.87
C ASN A 120 0.78 0.70 15.40
N ALA A 121 0.58 1.54 14.38
CA ALA A 121 -0.74 1.88 13.86
C ALA A 121 -1.56 0.66 13.38
N TYR A 122 -0.90 -0.46 13.11
CA TYR A 122 -1.53 -1.70 12.66
C TYR A 122 -1.33 -2.87 13.63
N GLY A 123 -0.86 -2.60 14.85
CA GLY A 123 -0.62 -3.62 15.88
C GLY A 123 0.51 -3.23 16.83
N ASP A 124 0.38 -3.61 18.10
CA ASP A 124 1.39 -3.36 19.11
C ASP A 124 2.72 -4.04 18.74
N HIS A 125 3.83 -3.32 18.91
CA HIS A 125 5.19 -3.78 18.61
C HIS A 125 5.45 -4.18 17.15
N LEU A 126 4.53 -3.87 16.22
CA LEU A 126 4.63 -4.31 14.83
C LEU A 126 5.93 -3.81 14.18
N ALA A 127 6.23 -2.52 14.30
CA ALA A 127 7.41 -1.97 13.65
C ALA A 127 8.70 -2.63 14.18
N GLU A 128 8.78 -2.91 15.48
CA GLU A 128 9.95 -3.57 16.10
C GLU A 128 10.10 -5.00 15.56
N GLN A 129 9.00 -5.77 15.50
CA GLN A 129 8.99 -7.12 14.95
C GLN A 129 9.43 -7.17 13.48
N LEU A 130 9.00 -6.20 12.66
CA LEU A 130 9.42 -6.09 11.28
C LEU A 130 10.93 -5.84 11.15
N MET A 131 11.50 -5.06 12.08
CA MET A 131 12.91 -4.68 12.04
C MET A 131 13.88 -5.70 12.66
N GLU A 132 13.36 -6.63 13.45
CA GLU A 132 14.10 -7.78 14.00
C GLU A 132 14.04 -9.01 13.09
N ALA A 133 13.05 -9.08 12.20
CA ALA A 133 12.91 -10.16 11.25
C ALA A 133 14.09 -10.23 10.26
N CYS A 134 14.51 -11.46 9.94
CA CYS A 134 15.69 -11.70 9.10
C CYS A 134 15.36 -11.77 7.61
N THR A 135 14.08 -12.00 7.26
CA THR A 135 13.65 -12.23 5.88
C THR A 135 12.38 -11.47 5.53
N LEU A 136 12.18 -11.21 4.22
CA LEU A 136 10.97 -10.59 3.70
C LEU A 136 9.72 -11.42 4.03
N GLU A 137 9.85 -12.74 4.03
CA GLU A 137 8.77 -13.67 4.36
C GLU A 137 8.34 -13.56 5.83
N GLU A 138 9.31 -13.45 6.76
CA GLU A 138 9.02 -13.25 8.18
C GLU A 138 8.33 -11.90 8.42
N GLN A 139 8.83 -10.85 7.76
CA GLN A 139 8.25 -9.49 7.84
C GLN A 139 6.81 -9.48 7.32
N ALA A 140 6.58 -10.06 6.15
CA ALA A 140 5.25 -10.17 5.58
C ALA A 140 4.31 -10.94 6.50
N ARG A 141 4.77 -12.04 7.13
CA ARG A 141 3.97 -12.80 8.08
C ARG A 141 3.59 -11.96 9.30
N PHE A 142 4.53 -11.27 9.93
CA PHE A 142 4.24 -10.38 11.06
C PHE A 142 3.25 -9.27 10.70
N PHE A 143 3.43 -8.65 9.53
CA PHE A 143 2.50 -7.63 9.05
C PHE A 143 1.09 -8.20 8.83
N LEU A 144 0.97 -9.34 8.14
CA LEU A 144 -0.33 -9.96 7.86
C LEU A 144 -1.08 -10.33 9.14
N GLU A 145 -0.40 -10.95 10.11
CA GLU A 145 -1.00 -11.36 11.39
C GLU A 145 -1.54 -10.15 12.19
N SER A 146 -0.79 -9.04 12.22
CA SER A 146 -1.20 -7.82 12.93
C SER A 146 -2.31 -7.07 12.17
N TYR A 147 -2.15 -6.92 10.85
CA TYR A 147 -3.11 -6.24 9.98
C TYR A 147 -4.47 -6.94 9.94
N GLU A 148 -4.49 -8.28 9.88
CA GLU A 148 -5.74 -9.06 9.87
C GLU A 148 -6.53 -8.89 11.17
N LYS A 149 -5.87 -8.89 12.33
CA LYS A 149 -6.52 -8.68 13.63
C LYS A 149 -7.22 -7.32 13.69
N GLN A 150 -6.54 -6.26 13.25
CA GLN A 150 -7.11 -4.91 13.21
C GLN A 150 -8.28 -4.81 12.23
N LEU A 151 -8.13 -5.40 11.05
CA LEU A 151 -9.16 -5.41 10.03
C LEU A 151 -10.41 -6.20 10.46
N ILE A 152 -10.27 -7.30 11.21
CA ILE A 152 -11.41 -8.03 11.79
C ILE A 152 -12.09 -7.17 12.87
N GLY A 153 -11.32 -6.55 13.76
CA GLY A 153 -11.84 -5.66 14.80
C GLY A 153 -12.61 -4.45 14.26
N GLY A 154 -12.12 -3.84 13.17
CA GLY A 154 -12.79 -2.72 12.51
C GLY A 154 -13.96 -3.09 11.59
N ARG A 155 -14.00 -4.33 11.05
CA ARG A 155 -15.06 -4.79 10.13
C ARG A 155 -16.40 -5.07 10.81
N THR A 156 -16.41 -5.31 12.10
CA THR A 156 -17.64 -5.56 12.87
C THR A 156 -18.58 -4.35 12.95
N GLU A 157 -18.15 -3.16 12.55
CA GLU A 157 -18.92 -1.92 12.74
C GLU A 157 -19.59 -1.30 11.49
N GLN A 158 -19.35 -1.78 10.25
CA GLN A 158 -19.74 -1.00 9.06
C GLN A 158 -20.36 -1.81 7.90
N GLY A 159 -21.69 -1.76 7.79
CA GLY A 159 -22.49 -2.34 6.70
C GLY A 159 -22.36 -1.65 5.32
N TRP A 160 -21.86 -0.40 5.27
CA TRP A 160 -21.59 0.35 4.04
C TRP A 160 -20.45 -0.23 3.19
N ASN A 161 -19.59 -1.06 3.80
CA ASN A 161 -18.41 -1.64 3.16
C ASN A 161 -18.72 -2.58 1.98
N ARG A 162 -19.93 -3.16 1.88
CA ARG A 162 -20.24 -4.12 0.80
C ARG A 162 -20.45 -3.45 -0.55
N LEU A 163 -21.20 -2.35 -0.59
CA LEU A 163 -21.48 -1.60 -1.82
C LEU A 163 -20.21 -0.94 -2.34
N GLU A 164 -19.48 -0.26 -1.46
CA GLU A 164 -18.21 0.37 -1.79
C GLU A 164 -17.22 -0.65 -2.37
N ARG A 165 -17.08 -1.81 -1.73
CA ARG A 165 -16.21 -2.89 -2.21
C ARG A 165 -16.63 -3.40 -3.59
N TYR A 166 -17.92 -3.53 -3.86
CA TYR A 166 -18.43 -3.93 -5.17
C TYR A 166 -18.08 -2.89 -6.26
N VAL A 167 -18.38 -1.61 -6.00
CA VAL A 167 -18.09 -0.52 -6.93
C VAL A 167 -16.59 -0.43 -7.22
N ARG A 168 -15.75 -0.49 -6.18
CA ARG A 168 -14.29 -0.51 -6.33
C ARG A 168 -13.82 -1.70 -7.18
N ALA A 169 -14.31 -2.90 -6.91
CA ALA A 169 -13.94 -4.10 -7.68
C ALA A 169 -14.32 -3.97 -9.18
N ARG A 170 -15.49 -3.39 -9.49
CA ARG A 170 -15.93 -3.16 -10.88
C ARG A 170 -15.12 -2.10 -11.60
N ILE A 171 -14.73 -1.04 -10.89
CA ILE A 171 -13.80 -0.02 -11.42
C ILE A 171 -12.45 -0.67 -11.77
N TYR A 172 -11.90 -1.53 -10.91
CA TYR A 172 -10.63 -2.21 -11.21
C TYR A 172 -10.74 -3.20 -12.36
N ALA A 173 -11.76 -4.06 -12.37
CA ALA A 173 -11.96 -5.04 -13.44
C ALA A 173 -12.15 -4.38 -14.83
N SER A 174 -12.64 -3.14 -14.86
CA SER A 174 -12.83 -2.38 -16.10
C SER A 174 -11.67 -1.44 -16.44
N GLY A 175 -10.63 -1.37 -15.61
CA GLY A 175 -9.55 -0.39 -15.76
C GLY A 175 -10.04 1.06 -15.72
N GLY A 176 -11.04 1.36 -14.89
CA GLY A 176 -11.64 2.70 -14.75
C GLY A 176 -12.64 3.08 -15.83
N LYS A 177 -13.04 2.16 -16.72
CA LYS A 177 -13.90 2.44 -17.88
C LYS A 177 -15.38 2.12 -17.66
N VAL A 178 -15.77 1.61 -16.50
CA VAL A 178 -17.17 1.31 -16.20
C VAL A 178 -17.99 2.60 -16.13
N PRO A 179 -19.06 2.75 -16.95
CA PRO A 179 -19.93 3.92 -16.87
C PRO A 179 -20.68 3.95 -15.54
N MET A 180 -20.88 5.14 -14.97
CA MET A 180 -21.61 5.31 -13.70
C MET A 180 -23.02 4.70 -13.77
N LYS A 181 -23.70 4.81 -14.92
CA LYS A 181 -25.02 4.21 -15.15
C LYS A 181 -25.02 2.69 -14.96
N THR A 182 -23.95 2.01 -15.35
CA THR A 182 -23.82 0.56 -15.17
C THR A 182 -23.63 0.20 -13.70
N LEU A 183 -22.86 1.00 -12.95
CA LEU A 183 -22.72 0.80 -11.50
C LEU A 183 -24.04 0.99 -10.76
N VAL A 184 -24.83 1.99 -11.13
CA VAL A 184 -26.19 2.28 -10.63
C VAL A 184 -27.13 1.08 -10.89
N GLU A 185 -27.20 0.61 -12.14
CA GLU A 185 -28.01 -0.56 -12.54
C GLU A 185 -27.60 -1.84 -11.81
N GLU A 186 -26.31 -2.08 -11.62
CA GLU A 186 -25.76 -3.28 -10.96
C GLU A 186 -25.93 -3.26 -9.43
N THR A 187 -26.01 -2.07 -8.82
CA THR A 187 -26.07 -1.90 -7.36
C THR A 187 -27.45 -1.55 -6.82
N GLY A 188 -28.38 -1.15 -7.70
CA GLY A 188 -29.75 -0.80 -7.34
C GLY A 188 -29.91 0.58 -6.68
N TYR A 189 -28.94 1.48 -6.87
CA TYR A 189 -28.92 2.87 -6.38
C TYR A 189 -29.02 3.86 -7.52
#